data_AF-A0A916IU38-F1
#
_entry.id   AF-A0A916IU38-F1
#
_cell.length_a   1.000
_cell.length_b   1.000
_cell.length_c   1.000
_cell.angle_alpha   90.00
_cell.angle_beta   90.00
_cell.angle_gamma   90.00
#
_symmetry.space_group_name_H-M   'P 1'
#
loop_
_entity.id
_entity.type
_entity.pdbx_description
1 polymer ?
#
loop_
_entity_poly.entity_id
_entity_poly.type
_entity_poly.pdbx_seq_one_letter_code
_entity_poly.pdbx_strand_id
1 'polypeptide(L)'
;MGSLQRMRAAPEQEEAPARLLPALSELRREVRALSRHAHRVALARAAGGVDDYRRQLCALFEQWVDEGAPQVQVVCFASAAEFGLPMPRHAERCRQAVMRDGSPALRALYWAALHRTRHRVGITAPMSDDAATGSTATMPTEHVPAAEPRPETPPRPLCLRCERLRRDARCAGGHGALRPLGVARARTFGDSAVCQTREHQCEACQTRWTEHRSAATPFTGWTIGRRPAMD
;
A
#
# COMPACT_ATOMS: atom_id res chain seq x y z
N MET A 1 5.17 -10.47 -67.28
CA MET A 1 3.74 -10.42 -66.87
C MET A 1 3.59 -11.32 -65.66
N GLY A 2 3.18 -10.93 -64.46
CA GLY A 2 2.72 -9.66 -63.91
C GLY A 2 2.72 -9.80 -62.37
N SER A 3 2.94 -8.67 -61.71
CA SER A 3 2.91 -8.46 -60.26
C SER A 3 1.50 -8.65 -59.67
N LEU A 4 1.39 -8.52 -58.33
CA LEU A 4 0.23 -8.62 -57.40
C LEU A 4 0.26 -9.94 -56.61
N GLN A 5 0.34 -10.00 -55.27
CA GLN A 5 -0.13 -9.07 -54.26
C GLN A 5 0.51 -9.39 -52.90
N ARG A 6 1.05 -8.35 -52.24
CA ARG A 6 1.35 -8.33 -50.81
C ARG A 6 0.05 -8.43 -50.01
N MET A 7 -0.01 -9.27 -48.97
CA MET A 7 -0.74 -8.93 -47.73
C MET A 7 -0.05 -9.53 -46.50
N ARG A 8 0.78 -8.67 -45.88
CA ARG A 8 1.00 -8.49 -44.43
C ARG A 8 0.42 -9.58 -43.51
N ALA A 9 1.29 -10.43 -42.97
CA ALA A 9 1.13 -10.92 -41.60
C ALA A 9 1.71 -9.85 -40.67
N ALA A 10 0.83 -9.25 -39.87
CA ALA A 10 1.15 -8.17 -38.95
C ALA A 10 1.97 -8.67 -37.74
N PRO A 11 2.87 -7.84 -37.17
CA PRO A 11 3.54 -8.14 -35.92
C PRO A 11 2.62 -7.78 -34.74
N GLU A 12 1.55 -8.54 -34.49
CA GLU A 12 0.58 -8.21 -33.43
C GLU A 12 0.98 -8.68 -32.02
N GLN A 13 2.06 -9.45 -31.88
CA GLN A 13 2.45 -10.01 -30.57
C GLN A 13 3.47 -9.17 -29.78
N GLU A 14 4.17 -8.23 -30.43
CA GLU A 14 5.23 -7.44 -29.79
C GLU A 14 4.75 -6.05 -29.27
N GLU A 15 3.62 -5.54 -29.79
CA GLU A 15 3.00 -4.28 -29.31
C GLU A 15 2.18 -4.44 -28.01
N ALA A 16 1.78 -5.66 -27.66
CA ALA A 16 0.97 -5.96 -26.48
C ALA A 16 1.62 -5.54 -25.13
N PRO A 17 2.92 -5.79 -24.86
CA PRO A 17 3.57 -5.29 -23.65
C PRO A 17 3.78 -3.76 -23.66
N ALA A 18 4.00 -3.16 -24.84
CA ALA A 18 4.22 -1.72 -24.95
C ALA A 18 2.98 -0.89 -24.58
N ARG A 19 1.78 -1.38 -24.92
CA ARG A 19 0.50 -0.71 -24.58
C ARG A 19 0.00 -1.02 -23.16
N LEU A 20 0.55 -2.02 -22.49
CA LEU A 20 0.14 -2.43 -21.15
C LEU A 20 0.49 -1.39 -20.08
N LEU A 21 1.70 -0.80 -20.14
CA LEU A 21 2.18 0.14 -19.12
C LEU A 21 1.38 1.45 -19.08
N PRO A 22 1.04 2.10 -20.22
CA PRO A 22 0.14 3.24 -20.22
C PRO A 22 -1.26 2.91 -19.68
N ALA A 23 -1.87 1.81 -20.13
CA ALA A 23 -3.19 1.39 -19.69
C ALA A 23 -3.22 1.07 -18.17
N LEU A 24 -2.19 0.43 -17.64
CA LEU A 24 -2.03 0.23 -16.20
C LEU A 24 -1.85 1.56 -15.45
N SER A 25 -1.16 2.52 -16.03
CA SER A 25 -0.96 3.84 -15.41
C SER A 25 -2.27 4.62 -15.35
N GLU A 26 -3.11 4.53 -16.38
CA GLU A 26 -4.48 5.05 -16.41
C GLU A 26 -5.35 4.42 -15.32
N LEU A 27 -5.43 3.10 -15.29
CA LEU A 27 -6.18 2.37 -14.26
C LEU A 27 -5.69 2.73 -12.84
N ARG A 28 -4.38 2.90 -12.64
CA ARG A 28 -3.83 3.36 -11.35
C ARG A 28 -4.24 4.79 -11.02
N ARG A 29 -4.40 5.67 -11.99
CA ARG A 29 -4.93 7.03 -11.77
C ARG A 29 -6.41 6.97 -11.39
N GLU A 30 -7.20 6.13 -12.06
CA GLU A 30 -8.62 5.90 -11.75
C GLU A 30 -8.79 5.38 -10.32
N VAL A 31 -8.08 4.32 -9.95
CA VAL A 31 -8.08 3.78 -8.58
C VAL A 31 -7.76 4.87 -7.56
N ARG A 32 -6.72 5.68 -7.80
CA ARG A 32 -6.36 6.78 -6.89
C ARG A 32 -7.43 7.85 -6.80
N ALA A 33 -8.07 8.20 -7.92
CA ALA A 33 -9.14 9.19 -7.95
C ALA A 33 -10.35 8.68 -7.16
N LEU A 34 -10.73 7.42 -7.37
CA LEU A 34 -11.84 6.78 -6.69
C LEU A 34 -11.57 6.60 -5.19
N SER A 35 -10.38 6.15 -4.79
CA SER A 35 -10.00 6.05 -3.37
C SER A 35 -10.05 7.40 -2.66
N ARG A 36 -9.59 8.49 -3.29
CA ARG A 36 -9.72 9.83 -2.71
C ARG A 36 -11.18 10.27 -2.60
N HIS A 37 -12.00 9.95 -3.60
CA HIS A 37 -13.42 10.24 -3.56
C HIS A 37 -14.11 9.48 -2.42
N ALA A 38 -13.87 8.17 -2.32
CA ALA A 38 -14.38 7.31 -1.26
C ALA A 38 -13.98 7.81 0.14
N HIS A 39 -12.70 8.18 0.30
CA HIS A 39 -12.19 8.73 1.56
C HIS A 39 -12.95 10.00 1.97
N ARG A 40 -13.14 10.96 1.05
CA ARG A 40 -13.89 12.20 1.35
C ARG A 40 -15.35 11.92 1.70
N VAL A 41 -16.01 11.04 0.94
CA VAL A 41 -17.41 10.68 1.19
C VAL A 41 -17.56 9.97 2.54
N ALA A 42 -16.68 9.03 2.85
CA ALA A 42 -16.71 8.31 4.12
C ALA A 42 -16.38 9.22 5.31
N LEU A 43 -15.42 10.15 5.20
CA LEU A 43 -15.16 11.14 6.25
C LEU A 43 -16.35 12.06 6.50
N ALA A 44 -17.05 12.48 5.45
CA ALA A 44 -18.24 13.33 5.59
C ALA A 44 -19.43 12.59 6.22
N ARG A 45 -19.51 11.27 6.06
CA ARG A 45 -20.59 10.41 6.59
C ARG A 45 -20.28 9.84 7.96
N ALA A 46 -19.01 9.70 8.32
CA ALA A 46 -18.60 9.13 9.59
C ALA A 46 -18.95 10.10 10.73
N ALA A 47 -19.85 9.68 11.59
CA ALA A 47 -20.20 10.38 12.83
C ALA A 47 -19.44 9.78 14.04
N GLY A 48 -19.05 8.51 13.94
CA GLY A 48 -18.19 7.81 14.90
C GLY A 48 -16.75 7.71 14.43
N GLY A 49 -15.84 7.31 15.33
CA GLY A 49 -14.42 7.16 15.06
C GLY A 49 -14.06 6.12 13.97
N VAL A 50 -12.88 5.51 14.09
CA VAL A 50 -12.27 4.70 13.02
C VAL A 50 -13.18 3.57 12.51
N ASP A 51 -13.98 2.94 13.37
CA ASP A 51 -14.85 1.83 12.99
C ASP A 51 -16.06 2.25 12.15
N ASP A 52 -16.66 3.42 12.45
CA ASP A 52 -17.74 3.97 11.64
C ASP A 52 -17.21 4.39 10.27
N TYR A 53 -16.05 5.07 10.24
CA TYR A 53 -15.36 5.37 8.99
C TYR A 53 -15.11 4.12 8.11
N ARG A 54 -14.62 3.02 8.71
CA ARG A 54 -14.42 1.75 7.99
C ARG A 54 -15.73 1.15 7.49
N ARG A 55 -16.79 1.22 8.29
CA ARG A 55 -18.14 0.76 7.91
C ARG A 55 -18.68 1.54 6.73
N GLN A 56 -18.55 2.87 6.75
CA GLN A 56 -18.98 3.75 5.65
C GLN A 56 -18.22 3.44 4.35
N LEU A 57 -16.90 3.22 4.42
CA LEU A 57 -16.13 2.80 3.25
C LEU A 57 -16.58 1.45 2.70
N CYS A 58 -16.82 0.46 3.57
CA CYS A 58 -17.26 -0.87 3.15
C CYS A 58 -18.59 -0.78 2.39
N ALA A 59 -19.59 -0.13 2.99
CA ALA A 59 -20.90 0.05 2.38
C ALA A 59 -20.82 0.79 1.03
N LEU A 60 -19.99 1.83 0.94
CA LEU A 60 -19.81 2.60 -0.30
C LEU A 60 -19.21 1.74 -1.42
N PHE A 61 -18.17 0.96 -1.12
CA PHE A 61 -17.56 0.09 -2.14
C PHE A 61 -18.46 -1.08 -2.52
N GLU A 62 -19.20 -1.67 -1.58
CA GLU A 62 -20.19 -2.73 -1.88
C GLU A 62 -21.23 -2.21 -2.87
N GLN A 63 -21.81 -1.03 -2.60
CA GLN A 63 -22.78 -0.38 -3.49
C GLN A 63 -22.19 -0.14 -4.88
N TRP A 64 -21.02 0.47 -4.99
CA TRP A 64 -20.41 0.78 -6.28
C TRP A 64 -20.01 -0.46 -7.08
N VAL A 65 -19.62 -1.56 -6.42
CA VAL A 65 -19.39 -2.82 -7.12
C VAL A 65 -20.71 -3.44 -7.59
N ASP A 66 -21.78 -3.33 -6.82
CA ASP A 66 -23.05 -3.93 -7.22
C ASP A 66 -23.70 -3.24 -8.42
N GLU A 67 -23.61 -1.90 -8.47
CA GLU A 67 -24.17 -1.06 -9.54
C GLU A 67 -23.23 -0.89 -10.75
N GLY A 68 -21.93 -1.14 -10.59
CA GLY A 68 -20.91 -0.81 -11.59
C GLY A 68 -20.80 -1.80 -12.75
N ALA A 69 -20.34 -1.28 -13.90
CA ALA A 69 -19.87 -2.09 -15.03
C ALA A 69 -18.58 -2.88 -14.68
N PRO A 70 -18.20 -3.94 -15.42
CA PRO A 70 -17.02 -4.78 -15.15
C PRO A 70 -15.73 -4.03 -14.78
N GLN A 71 -15.36 -2.99 -15.54
CA GLN A 71 -14.17 -2.18 -15.24
C GLN A 71 -14.32 -1.44 -13.91
N VAL A 72 -15.48 -0.81 -13.67
CA VAL A 72 -15.77 -0.07 -12.44
C VAL A 72 -15.73 -1.01 -11.24
N GLN A 73 -16.27 -2.22 -11.35
CA GLN A 73 -16.22 -3.24 -10.28
C GLN A 73 -14.78 -3.52 -9.86
N VAL A 74 -13.88 -3.74 -10.83
CA VAL A 74 -12.47 -4.04 -10.56
C VAL A 74 -11.73 -2.83 -10.01
N VAL A 75 -12.02 -1.62 -10.50
CA VAL A 75 -11.45 -0.38 -9.96
C VAL A 75 -11.93 -0.14 -8.53
N CYS A 76 -13.21 -0.40 -8.22
CA CYS A 76 -13.76 -0.33 -6.87
C CYS A 76 -13.09 -1.35 -5.94
N PHE A 77 -12.99 -2.61 -6.38
CA PHE A 77 -12.29 -3.66 -5.64
C PHE A 77 -10.82 -3.32 -5.39
N ALA A 78 -10.12 -2.79 -6.40
CA ALA A 78 -8.74 -2.34 -6.26
C ALA A 78 -8.60 -1.16 -5.30
N SER A 79 -9.54 -0.21 -5.33
CA SER A 79 -9.60 0.93 -4.40
C SER A 79 -9.82 0.45 -2.97
N ALA A 80 -10.79 -0.44 -2.74
CA ALA A 80 -11.05 -1.04 -1.43
C ALA A 80 -9.84 -1.81 -0.88
N ALA A 81 -9.08 -2.49 -1.75
CA ALA A 81 -7.85 -3.16 -1.38
C ALA A 81 -6.75 -2.19 -0.90
N GLU A 82 -6.74 -0.92 -1.37
CA GLU A 82 -5.81 0.09 -0.85
C GLU A 82 -6.09 0.41 0.63
N PHE A 83 -7.36 0.46 1.01
CA PHE A 83 -7.82 0.59 2.40
C PHE A 83 -7.68 -0.70 3.22
N GLY A 84 -7.40 -1.83 2.56
CA GLY A 84 -7.30 -3.14 3.21
C GLY A 84 -8.65 -3.69 3.65
N LEU A 85 -9.72 -3.35 2.94
CA LEU A 85 -11.04 -3.89 3.18
C LEU A 85 -11.15 -5.28 2.53
N PRO A 86 -11.47 -6.33 3.29
CA PRO A 86 -11.73 -7.65 2.72
C PRO A 86 -13.09 -7.64 2.03
N MET A 87 -13.13 -7.90 0.72
CA MET A 87 -14.37 -7.99 -0.06
C MET A 87 -14.50 -9.35 -0.77
N PRO A 88 -14.66 -10.47 -0.03
CA PRO A 88 -14.59 -11.82 -0.60
C PRO A 88 -15.69 -12.09 -1.63
N ARG A 89 -16.94 -11.64 -1.38
CA ARG A 89 -18.06 -11.78 -2.32
C ARG A 89 -17.77 -11.09 -3.65
N HIS A 90 -17.21 -9.88 -3.59
CA HIS A 90 -16.92 -9.08 -4.78
C HIS A 90 -15.63 -9.52 -5.49
N ALA A 91 -14.69 -10.17 -4.79
CA ALA A 91 -13.48 -10.70 -5.39
C ALA A 91 -13.77 -11.76 -6.46
N GLU A 92 -14.78 -12.61 -6.26
CA GLU A 92 -15.18 -13.62 -7.25
C GLU A 92 -15.95 -13.00 -8.42
N ARG A 93 -16.87 -12.06 -8.14
CA ARG A 93 -17.59 -11.31 -9.19
C ARG A 93 -16.61 -10.55 -10.10
N CYS A 94 -15.64 -9.86 -9.51
CA CYS A 94 -14.57 -9.20 -10.27
C CYS A 94 -13.71 -10.20 -11.05
N ARG A 95 -13.45 -11.40 -10.50
CA ARG A 95 -12.73 -12.47 -11.20
C ARG A 95 -13.44 -12.85 -12.49
N GLN A 96 -14.74 -13.12 -12.40
CA GLN A 96 -15.55 -13.50 -13.56
C GLN A 96 -15.57 -12.39 -14.61
N ALA A 97 -15.73 -11.14 -14.17
CA ALA A 97 -15.70 -9.96 -15.02
C ALA A 97 -14.38 -9.82 -15.81
N VAL A 98 -13.22 -9.98 -15.15
CA VAL A 98 -11.92 -9.84 -15.83
C VAL A 98 -11.53 -11.06 -16.67
N MET A 99 -12.04 -12.25 -16.34
CA MET A 99 -11.72 -13.47 -17.09
C MET A 99 -12.55 -13.62 -18.36
N ARG A 100 -13.77 -13.07 -18.40
CA ARG A 100 -14.62 -13.10 -19.59
C ARG A 100 -14.14 -12.09 -20.65
N ASP A 101 -14.07 -10.81 -20.27
CA ASP A 101 -13.86 -9.70 -21.23
C ASP A 101 -12.78 -8.69 -20.77
N GLY A 102 -11.98 -9.05 -19.76
CA GLY A 102 -11.02 -8.12 -19.16
C GLY A 102 -9.77 -7.90 -20.00
N SER A 103 -9.45 -6.63 -20.25
CA SER A 103 -8.17 -6.25 -20.84
C SER A 103 -6.99 -6.79 -20.00
N PRO A 104 -5.81 -7.03 -20.60
CA PRO A 104 -4.62 -7.47 -19.85
C PRO A 104 -4.28 -6.55 -18.67
N ALA A 105 -4.46 -5.23 -18.83
CA ALA A 105 -4.26 -4.24 -17.78
C ALA A 105 -5.26 -4.41 -16.62
N LEU A 106 -6.53 -4.66 -16.93
CA LEU A 106 -7.57 -4.87 -15.93
C LEU A 106 -7.35 -6.18 -15.15
N ARG A 107 -6.94 -7.25 -15.84
CA ARG A 107 -6.54 -8.52 -15.22
C ARG A 107 -5.35 -8.34 -14.28
N ALA A 108 -4.31 -7.63 -14.73
CA ALA A 108 -3.15 -7.34 -13.89
C ALA A 108 -3.52 -6.49 -12.66
N LEU A 109 -4.42 -5.51 -12.81
CA LEU A 109 -4.93 -4.73 -11.68
C LEU A 109 -5.68 -5.61 -10.68
N TYR A 110 -6.59 -6.48 -11.15
CA TYR A 110 -7.33 -7.41 -10.30
C TYR A 110 -6.40 -8.30 -9.47
N TRP A 111 -5.42 -8.94 -10.11
CA TRP A 111 -4.47 -9.81 -9.41
C TRP A 111 -3.63 -9.04 -8.40
N ALA A 112 -3.19 -7.83 -8.74
CA ALA A 112 -2.46 -6.97 -7.80
C ALA A 112 -3.32 -6.56 -6.58
N ALA A 113 -4.61 -6.30 -6.78
CA ALA A 113 -5.56 -6.00 -5.70
C ALA A 113 -5.81 -7.24 -4.81
N LEU A 114 -6.08 -8.39 -5.42
CA LEU A 114 -6.31 -9.65 -4.71
C LEU A 114 -5.09 -10.10 -3.89
N HIS A 115 -3.89 -9.92 -4.43
CA HIS A 115 -2.66 -10.21 -3.71
C HIS A 115 -2.56 -9.33 -2.44
N ARG A 116 -2.85 -8.03 -2.58
CA ARG A 116 -2.81 -7.09 -1.45
C ARG A 116 -3.82 -7.43 -0.34
N THR A 117 -5.03 -7.84 -0.68
CA THR A 117 -6.03 -8.23 0.33
C THR A 117 -5.63 -9.51 1.07
N ARG A 118 -5.18 -10.54 0.35
CA ARG A 118 -4.74 -11.83 0.94
C ARG A 118 -3.56 -11.66 1.90
N HIS A 119 -2.59 -10.81 1.58
CA HIS A 119 -1.44 -10.57 2.47
C HIS A 119 -1.82 -9.79 3.73
N ARG A 120 -2.86 -8.95 3.69
CA ARG A 120 -3.29 -8.19 4.87
C ARG A 120 -4.06 -9.03 5.88
N VAL A 121 -4.86 -10.00 5.43
CA VAL A 121 -5.59 -10.91 6.33
C VAL A 121 -4.62 -11.72 7.21
N GLY A 122 -3.40 -12.01 6.73
CA GLY A 122 -2.34 -12.62 7.54
C GLY A 122 -1.56 -11.68 8.47
N ILE A 123 -1.77 -10.36 8.38
CA ILE A 123 -1.08 -9.33 9.19
C ILE A 123 -2.00 -8.80 10.31
N THR A 124 -3.32 -8.83 10.13
CA THR A 124 -4.30 -8.28 11.08
C THR A 124 -4.96 -9.32 11.98
N ALA A 125 -4.43 -10.53 12.12
CA ALA A 125 -4.86 -11.44 13.18
C ALA A 125 -4.57 -10.76 14.53
N PRO A 126 -5.59 -10.43 15.33
CA PRO A 126 -5.38 -9.73 16.59
C PRO A 126 -4.57 -10.64 17.52
N MET A 127 -3.42 -10.15 17.98
CA MET A 127 -2.85 -10.62 19.24
C MET A 127 -3.76 -10.11 20.34
N SER A 128 -4.76 -10.91 20.70
CA SER A 128 -5.54 -10.76 21.92
C SER A 128 -4.86 -11.53 23.06
N ASP A 129 -5.01 -10.93 24.23
CA ASP A 129 -4.94 -11.49 25.58
C ASP A 129 -3.59 -11.46 26.33
N ASP A 130 -3.56 -10.48 27.24
CA ASP A 130 -3.47 -10.65 28.70
C ASP A 130 -2.17 -11.07 29.40
N ALA A 131 -1.93 -10.27 30.45
CA ALA A 131 -1.38 -10.61 31.75
C ALA A 131 0.11 -10.99 31.88
N ALA A 132 0.83 -9.99 32.40
CA ALA A 132 1.54 -10.04 33.68
C ALA A 132 2.86 -10.83 33.80
N THR A 133 3.88 -10.08 34.25
CA THR A 133 4.63 -10.28 35.52
C THR A 133 6.16 -10.29 35.34
N GLY A 134 6.84 -9.36 36.03
CA GLY A 134 8.26 -9.42 36.41
C GLY A 134 9.27 -9.17 35.27
N SER A 135 10.42 -8.53 35.46
CA SER A 135 11.15 -8.19 36.67
C SER A 135 12.16 -7.07 36.38
N THR A 136 12.59 -6.49 37.48
CA THR A 136 13.48 -5.35 37.78
C THR A 136 14.92 -5.37 37.22
N ALA A 137 15.58 -4.20 37.40
CA ALA A 137 17.02 -3.92 37.50
C ALA A 137 17.80 -3.74 36.18
N THR A 138 18.77 -2.83 35.98
CA THR A 138 19.45 -1.78 36.78
C THR A 138 20.29 -0.93 35.81
N MET A 139 20.43 0.37 36.05
CA MET A 139 21.40 1.25 35.36
C MET A 139 22.85 0.88 35.72
N PRO A 140 23.81 1.09 34.82
CA PRO A 140 24.86 2.04 35.20
C PRO A 140 25.29 3.00 34.08
N THR A 141 25.75 4.15 34.56
CA THR A 141 26.36 5.30 33.88
C THR A 141 27.77 4.99 33.35
N GLU A 142 28.20 5.81 32.37
CA GLU A 142 29.60 6.07 31.95
C GLU A 142 30.31 4.94 31.16
N HIS A 143 31.02 5.16 30.06
CA HIS A 143 31.86 6.28 29.61
C HIS A 143 31.92 6.29 28.07
N VAL A 144 32.15 7.47 27.49
CA VAL A 144 32.35 7.67 26.04
C VAL A 144 33.85 7.57 25.72
N PRO A 145 34.30 6.61 24.88
CA PRO A 145 35.54 6.77 24.14
C PRO A 145 35.23 7.22 22.70
N ALA A 146 36.02 8.19 22.23
CA ALA A 146 35.96 8.75 20.89
C ALA A 146 36.05 7.64 19.81
N ALA A 147 35.07 7.63 18.91
CA ALA A 147 35.02 6.66 17.82
C ALA A 147 35.91 7.12 16.66
N GLU A 148 36.95 6.33 16.37
CA GLU A 148 37.68 6.37 15.11
C GLU A 148 36.73 6.07 13.92
N PRO A 149 37.01 6.62 12.73
CA PRO A 149 36.16 6.47 11.55
C PRO A 149 36.15 5.00 11.07
N ARG A 150 35.01 4.34 11.29
CA ARG A 150 34.81 2.93 10.97
C ARG A 150 34.29 2.76 9.54
N PRO A 151 34.83 1.83 8.73
CA PRO A 151 34.48 1.66 7.33
C PRO A 151 32.99 1.33 7.14
N GLU A 152 32.38 1.97 6.13
CA GLU A 152 30.99 1.80 5.74
C GLU A 152 30.66 0.32 5.53
N THR A 153 29.86 -0.23 6.46
CA THR A 153 29.40 -1.61 6.37
C THR A 153 28.42 -1.74 5.21
N PRO A 154 28.56 -2.74 4.32
CA PRO A 154 27.63 -2.91 3.20
C PRO A 154 26.19 -3.01 3.71
N PRO A 155 25.21 -2.43 2.97
CA PRO A 155 23.83 -2.42 3.40
C PRO A 155 23.35 -3.86 3.59
N ARG A 156 22.95 -4.20 4.82
CA ARG A 156 22.39 -5.52 5.13
C ARG A 156 21.21 -5.79 4.20
N PRO A 157 21.09 -7.02 3.65
CA PRO A 157 19.95 -7.37 2.82
C PRO A 157 18.64 -7.19 3.60
N LEU A 158 17.63 -6.64 2.94
CA LEU A 158 16.31 -6.47 3.52
C LEU A 158 15.69 -7.85 3.80
N CYS A 159 14.98 -7.99 4.93
CA CYS A 159 14.16 -9.17 5.13
C CYS A 159 13.01 -9.21 4.10
N LEU A 160 12.41 -10.39 3.89
CA LEU A 160 11.30 -10.57 2.94
C LEU A 160 10.13 -9.60 3.20
N ARG A 161 9.88 -9.23 4.46
CA ARG A 161 8.81 -8.28 4.83
C ARG A 161 9.15 -6.84 4.42
N CYS A 162 10.41 -6.42 4.62
CA CYS A 162 10.90 -5.13 4.16
C CYS A 162 11.01 -5.04 2.63
N GLU A 163 11.41 -6.12 1.95
CA GLU A 163 11.35 -6.21 0.48
C GLU A 163 9.93 -6.00 -0.05
N ARG A 164 8.95 -6.64 0.58
CA ARG A 164 7.54 -6.47 0.22
C ARG A 164 7.07 -5.06 0.47
N LEU A 165 7.39 -4.48 1.63
CA LEU A 165 7.07 -3.09 1.92
C LEU A 165 7.74 -2.12 0.94
N ARG A 166 8.95 -2.43 0.46
CA ARG A 166 9.62 -1.64 -0.59
C ARG A 166 8.86 -1.68 -1.91
N ARG A 167 8.32 -2.84 -2.27
CA ARG A 167 7.52 -3.03 -3.50
C ARG A 167 6.12 -2.44 -3.36
N ASP A 168 5.54 -2.44 -2.16
CA ASP A 168 4.22 -1.88 -1.84
C ASP A 168 4.31 -0.85 -0.72
N ALA A 169 5.05 0.23 -0.99
CA ALA A 169 5.34 1.30 -0.04
C ALA A 169 4.10 2.11 0.40
N ARG A 170 2.90 1.78 -0.08
CA ARG A 170 1.66 2.50 0.27
C ARG A 170 0.70 1.65 1.09
N CYS A 171 1.19 0.59 1.73
CA CYS A 171 0.34 -0.20 2.61
C CYS A 171 0.00 0.59 3.88
N ALA A 172 -1.28 0.57 4.27
CA ALA A 172 -1.79 1.39 5.37
C ALA A 172 -1.21 1.05 6.76
N GLY A 173 -0.48 -0.06 6.91
CA GLY A 173 0.00 -0.55 8.22
C GLY A 173 1.43 -1.07 8.25
N GLY A 174 2.24 -0.90 7.20
CA GLY A 174 3.59 -1.46 7.15
C GLY A 174 3.57 -2.99 7.26
N HIS A 175 4.44 -3.56 8.11
CA HIS A 175 4.40 -4.97 8.49
C HIS A 175 4.63 -5.13 10.00
N GLY A 176 4.11 -6.21 10.61
CA GLY A 176 4.10 -6.40 12.08
C GLY A 176 5.44 -6.50 12.81
N ALA A 177 6.57 -6.44 12.09
CA ALA A 177 7.92 -6.37 12.66
C ALA A 177 8.50 -4.94 12.68
N LEU A 178 7.73 -3.93 12.26
CA LEU A 178 8.10 -2.53 12.43
C LEU A 178 7.71 -2.07 13.84
N ARG A 179 8.67 -1.45 14.53
CA ARG A 179 8.43 -0.74 15.80
C ARG A 179 8.64 0.75 15.60
N PRO A 180 7.76 1.59 16.13
CA PRO A 180 7.94 3.03 16.03
C PRO A 180 9.19 3.48 16.80
N LEU A 181 9.94 4.39 16.20
CA LEU A 181 11.04 5.12 16.81
C LEU A 181 10.55 6.53 17.16
N GLY A 182 10.59 6.86 18.45
CA GLY A 182 10.27 8.20 18.95
C GLY A 182 8.84 8.67 18.68
N VAL A 183 8.68 9.99 18.74
CA VAL A 183 7.40 10.68 18.54
C VAL A 183 7.16 11.03 17.07
N ALA A 184 5.90 11.05 16.67
CA ALA A 184 5.52 11.46 15.33
C ALA A 184 5.73 12.97 15.16
N ARG A 185 6.33 13.36 14.02
CA ARG A 185 6.56 14.76 13.64
C ARG A 185 5.43 15.23 12.74
N ALA A 186 4.71 16.27 13.14
CA ALA A 186 3.70 16.91 12.29
C ALA A 186 4.31 18.13 11.58
N ARG A 187 3.97 18.30 10.31
CA ARG A 187 4.25 19.50 9.53
C ARG A 187 2.95 19.96 8.86
N THR A 188 2.65 21.23 9.00
CA THR A 188 1.55 21.89 8.28
C THR A 188 2.11 22.45 6.97
N PHE A 189 1.41 22.17 5.87
CA PHE A 189 1.67 22.74 4.56
C PHE A 189 0.49 23.63 4.17
N GLY A 190 0.71 24.95 4.17
CA GLY A 190 -0.37 25.93 4.03
C GLY A 190 -1.40 25.85 5.16
N ASP A 191 -2.61 26.34 4.91
CA ASP A 191 -3.65 26.51 5.92
C ASP A 191 -4.42 25.23 6.28
N SER A 192 -4.15 24.07 5.66
CA SER A 192 -5.04 22.89 5.87
C SER A 192 -4.42 21.51 5.73
N ALA A 193 -3.24 21.35 5.11
CA ALA A 193 -2.67 20.02 4.91
C ALA A 193 -1.68 19.66 6.01
N VAL A 194 -2.10 18.82 6.98
CA VAL A 194 -1.19 18.23 7.97
C VAL A 194 -0.56 16.98 7.38
N CYS A 195 0.76 16.94 7.33
CA CYS A 195 1.56 15.76 7.05
C CYS A 195 2.24 15.30 8.35
N GLN A 196 1.98 14.08 8.77
CA GLN A 196 2.62 13.44 9.90
C GLN A 196 3.65 12.44 9.40
N THR A 197 4.87 12.52 9.94
CA THR A 197 5.92 11.54 9.68
C THR A 197 6.32 10.82 10.96
N ARG A 198 6.53 9.51 10.89
CA ARG A 198 6.96 8.72 12.04
C ARG A 198 7.99 7.69 11.62
N GLU A 199 9.13 7.67 12.30
CA GLU A 199 10.15 6.68 12.03
C GLU A 199 9.82 5.35 12.68
N HIS A 200 10.27 4.27 12.05
CA HIS A 200 10.10 2.90 12.50
C HIS A 200 11.38 2.12 12.23
N GLN A 201 11.65 1.09 13.03
CA GLN A 201 12.72 0.13 12.79
C GLN A 201 12.16 -1.27 12.66
N CYS A 202 12.62 -2.01 11.66
CA CYS A 202 12.33 -3.43 11.53
C CYS A 202 13.16 -4.22 12.56
N GLU A 203 12.54 -4.98 13.46
CA GLU A 203 13.27 -5.80 14.43
C GLU A 203 14.12 -6.90 13.75
N ALA A 204 13.67 -7.42 12.60
CA ALA A 204 14.32 -8.55 11.93
C ALA A 204 15.57 -8.16 11.13
N CYS A 205 15.56 -7.04 10.41
CA CYS A 205 16.70 -6.61 9.58
C CYS A 205 17.24 -5.22 9.94
N GLN A 206 16.71 -4.60 11.00
CA GLN A 206 17.15 -3.31 11.54
C GLN A 206 17.00 -2.12 10.58
N THR A 207 16.36 -2.32 9.41
CA THR A 207 16.07 -1.27 8.43
C THR A 207 15.13 -0.22 9.01
N ARG A 208 15.49 1.05 8.84
CA ARG A 208 14.66 2.19 9.24
C ARG A 208 13.69 2.58 8.12
N TRP A 209 12.45 2.81 8.52
CA TRP A 209 11.36 3.23 7.65
C TRP A 209 10.76 4.52 8.17
N THR A 210 10.44 5.44 7.28
CA THR A 210 9.66 6.62 7.59
C THR A 210 8.25 6.40 7.06
N GLU A 211 7.31 6.39 7.98
CA GLU A 211 5.88 6.45 7.72
C GLU A 211 5.49 7.89 7.42
N HIS A 212 4.68 8.11 6.39
CA HIS A 212 4.13 9.40 5.98
C HIS A 212 2.61 9.29 5.93
N ARG A 213 1.91 10.08 6.74
CA ARG A 213 0.45 10.19 6.73
C ARG A 213 0.08 11.62 6.39
N SER A 214 -0.94 11.82 5.58
CA SER A 214 -1.43 13.18 5.31
C SER A 214 -2.94 13.19 5.39
N ALA A 215 -3.51 14.22 6.01
CA ALA A 215 -4.95 14.38 6.09
C ALA A 215 -5.63 14.47 4.71
N ALA A 216 -4.89 14.85 3.66
CA ALA A 216 -5.39 14.94 2.29
C ALA A 216 -5.43 13.59 1.56
N THR A 217 -4.82 12.54 2.13
CA THR A 217 -4.71 11.23 1.47
C THR A 217 -4.97 10.09 2.46
N PRO A 218 -5.82 9.11 2.09
CA PRO A 218 -6.04 7.94 2.94
C PRO A 218 -4.82 7.01 3.04
N PHE A 219 -3.82 7.21 2.17
CA PHE A 219 -2.66 6.34 2.10
C PHE A 219 -1.59 6.76 3.09
N THR A 220 -1.09 5.76 3.82
CA THR A 220 0.20 5.85 4.50
C THR A 220 1.29 5.52 3.48
N GLY A 221 2.24 6.43 3.29
CA GLY A 221 3.45 6.19 2.50
C GLY A 221 4.58 5.71 3.39
N TRP A 222 5.43 4.82 2.87
CA TRP A 222 6.59 4.28 3.56
C TRP A 222 7.83 4.54 2.71
N THR A 223 8.86 5.15 3.29
CA THR A 223 10.15 5.33 2.62
C THR A 223 11.25 4.73 3.48
N ILE A 224 12.23 4.07 2.85
CA ILE A 224 13.42 3.62 3.59
C ILE A 224 14.23 4.87 3.95
N GLY A 225 14.42 5.09 5.25
CA GLY A 225 15.30 6.15 5.72
C GLY A 225 16.74 5.77 5.38
N ARG A 226 17.42 6.57 4.57
CA ARG A 226 18.88 6.58 4.64
C ARG A 226 19.22 7.14 6.00
N ARG A 227 20.10 6.45 6.73
CA ARG A 227 20.61 6.90 8.03
C ARG A 227 20.99 8.39 7.84
N PRO A 228 20.42 9.35 8.59
CA PRO A 228 21.05 10.66 8.60
C PRO A 228 22.48 10.42 9.05
N ALA A 229 23.44 10.87 8.26
CA ALA A 229 24.78 11.13 8.77
C ALA A 229 24.53 12.09 9.95
N MET A 230 24.66 11.56 11.16
CA MET A 230 24.64 12.42 12.33
C MET A 230 26.08 12.89 12.45
N ASP A 231 26.25 14.20 12.26
CA ASP A 231 27.49 14.93 12.56
C ASP A 231 27.85 14.79 14.04
#